data_AF-A0A1D6H4V9-F1
#
_entry.id   AF-A0A1D6H4V9-F1
#
_cell.length_a   1.000
_cell.length_b   1.000
_cell.length_c   1.000
_cell.angle_alpha   90.00
_cell.angle_beta   90.00
_cell.angle_gamma   90.00
#
_symmetry.space_group_name_H-M   'P 1'
#
loop_
_entity.id
_entity.type
_entity.pdbx_description
1 polymer ?
#
loop_
_entity_poly.entity_id
_entity_poly.type
_entity_poly.pdbx_seq_one_letter_code
_entity_poly.pdbx_strand_id
1 'polypeptide(L)'
;MNLCFIQIQCNVFPGASGEVSLTAAGGLRKIGLGDTYESPSLIGIHYEGQFFEFVPWTGTVSWDIGLWGLWKMSGENKTHLVEIEATTAESGTALRAPTIEAGLVPACKDTCYGDLRLQLWEKKYDGSKGEMILDATSNMAALEVGGGPWFNGWKGTTVVNEVVNNIVGTPVDVESLLPIPFLKPPGL
;
A
#
# COMPACT_ATOMS: atom_id res chain seq x y z
N MET A 1 1.28 -9.06 16.87
CA MET A 1 1.40 -8.45 15.52
C MET A 1 0.26 -7.46 15.28
N ASN A 2 0.52 -6.14 15.26
CA ASN A 2 -0.49 -5.08 15.12
C ASN A 2 -0.39 -4.36 13.76
N LEU A 3 -0.12 -5.10 12.68
CA LEU A 3 0.15 -4.53 11.36
C LEU A 3 -0.82 -5.07 10.32
N CYS A 4 -1.96 -4.43 10.11
CA CYS A 4 -2.81 -4.80 8.97
C CYS A 4 -2.23 -4.15 7.71
N PHE A 5 -2.10 -4.90 6.61
CA PHE A 5 -1.73 -4.33 5.32
C PHE A 5 -2.47 -4.97 4.15
N ILE A 6 -2.56 -4.21 3.07
CA ILE A 6 -3.03 -4.64 1.75
C ILE A 6 -2.01 -4.26 0.69
N GLN A 7 -1.99 -5.06 -0.37
CA GLN A 7 -1.23 -4.78 -1.57
C GLN A 7 -2.07 -5.11 -2.81
N ILE A 8 -1.94 -4.26 -3.83
CA ILE A 8 -2.39 -4.49 -5.20
C ILE A 8 -1.20 -4.17 -6.09
N GLN A 9 -0.76 -5.12 -6.92
CA GLN A 9 0.30 -4.89 -7.90
C GLN A 9 -0.14 -5.47 -9.25
N CYS A 10 0.10 -4.73 -10.33
CA CYS A 10 -0.13 -5.26 -11.68
C CYS A 10 0.81 -4.59 -12.69
N ASN A 11 1.44 -5.39 -13.53
CA ASN A 11 2.31 -4.92 -14.62
C ASN A 11 1.85 -5.42 -15.99
N VAL A 12 0.69 -6.08 -16.05
CA VAL A 12 0.16 -6.67 -17.28
C VAL A 12 -1.27 -6.18 -17.45
N PHE A 13 -1.48 -5.29 -18.42
CA PHE A 13 -2.80 -4.75 -18.74
C PHE A 13 -3.14 -5.08 -20.20
N PRO A 14 -3.76 -6.26 -20.47
CA PRO A 14 -4.09 -6.66 -21.81
C PRO A 14 -4.99 -5.63 -22.49
N GLY A 15 -4.58 -5.15 -23.66
CA GLY A 15 -5.36 -4.18 -24.45
C GLY A 15 -5.16 -2.72 -24.06
N ALA A 16 -4.40 -2.40 -23.01
CA ALA A 16 -3.94 -1.03 -22.79
C ALA A 16 -2.88 -0.66 -23.85
N SER A 17 -2.99 0.53 -24.43
CA SER A 17 -1.92 1.12 -25.23
C SER A 17 -0.85 1.68 -24.29
N GLY A 18 0.41 1.32 -24.51
CA GLY A 18 1.54 1.84 -23.72
C GLY A 18 1.94 0.99 -22.52
N GLU A 19 2.94 1.48 -21.79
CA GLU A 19 3.54 0.81 -20.64
C GLU A 19 2.78 1.20 -19.37
N VAL A 20 1.93 0.29 -18.85
CA VAL A 20 1.17 0.50 -17.61
C VAL A 20 1.73 -0.38 -16.50
N SER A 21 2.05 0.23 -15.36
CA SER A 21 2.31 -0.51 -14.11
C SER A 21 1.59 0.14 -12.95
N LEU A 22 1.15 -0.69 -12.00
CA LEU A 22 0.47 -0.30 -10.78
C LEU A 22 1.15 -0.94 -9.58
N THR A 23 1.44 -0.13 -8.58
CA THR A 23 1.75 -0.56 -7.22
C THR A 23 0.89 0.23 -6.25
N ALA A 24 0.08 -0.44 -5.45
CA ALA A 24 -0.71 0.19 -4.41
C ALA A 24 -0.62 -0.61 -3.11
N ALA A 25 -0.48 0.10 -1.99
CA ALA A 25 -0.40 -0.51 -0.69
C ALA A 25 -1.03 0.39 0.38
N GLY A 26 -1.62 -0.23 1.39
CA GLY A 26 -2.23 0.45 2.52
C GLY A 26 -1.95 -0.34 3.79
N GLY A 27 -1.73 0.35 4.89
CA GLY A 27 -1.34 -0.26 6.15
C GLY A 27 -1.97 0.44 7.34
N LEU A 28 -2.00 -0.23 8.48
CA LEU A 28 -2.11 0.37 9.79
C LEU A 28 -0.96 -0.16 10.63
N ARG A 29 -0.08 0.72 11.11
CA ARG A 29 1.03 0.34 11.98
C ARG A 29 1.09 1.20 13.22
N LYS A 30 1.52 0.57 14.32
CA LYS A 30 1.81 1.25 15.58
C LYS A 30 3.18 1.93 15.48
N ILE A 31 3.28 3.16 15.97
CA ILE A 31 4.52 3.96 15.99
C ILE A 31 4.83 4.46 17.40
N GLY A 32 6.10 4.39 17.78
CA GLY A 32 6.59 4.92 19.06
C GLY A 32 6.18 4.12 20.30
N LEU A 33 6.41 4.73 21.46
CA LEU A 33 6.01 4.22 22.77
C LEU A 33 4.61 4.78 23.10
N GLY A 34 3.60 3.91 23.17
CA GLY A 34 2.20 4.30 23.42
C GLY A 34 1.27 3.90 22.26
N ASP A 35 -0.02 4.27 22.33
CA ASP A 35 -1.04 3.82 21.35
C ASP A 35 -1.20 4.79 20.17
N THR A 36 -0.08 5.19 19.59
CA THR A 36 -0.06 5.98 18.35
C THR A 36 -0.01 5.07 17.14
N TYR A 37 -0.86 5.33 16.16
CA TYR A 37 -0.92 4.60 14.90
C TYR A 37 -0.76 5.55 13.73
N GLU A 38 -0.23 5.02 12.64
CA GLU A 38 -0.26 5.68 11.34
C GLU A 38 -0.75 4.71 10.27
N SER A 39 -1.26 5.31 9.20
CA SER A 39 -1.86 4.60 8.08
C SER A 39 -1.02 4.79 6.82
N PRO A 40 0.17 4.15 6.73
CA PRO A 40 1.04 4.31 5.57
C PRO A 40 0.30 3.79 4.35
N SER A 41 0.31 4.57 3.29
CA SER A 41 -0.44 4.24 2.07
C SER A 41 0.19 4.88 0.87
N LEU A 42 0.12 4.19 -0.26
CA LEU A 42 0.61 4.70 -1.54
C LEU A 42 -0.19 4.11 -2.70
N ILE A 43 -0.32 4.90 -3.76
CA ILE A 43 -0.63 4.42 -5.11
C ILE A 43 0.42 5.02 -6.03
N GLY A 44 1.10 4.18 -6.80
CA GLY A 44 2.04 4.56 -7.83
C GLY A 44 1.62 3.93 -9.15
N ILE A 45 1.47 4.76 -10.18
CA ILE A 45 1.14 4.33 -11.54
C ILE A 45 2.23 4.83 -12.48
N HIS A 46 2.82 3.94 -13.27
CA HIS A 46 3.54 4.38 -14.46
C HIS A 46 2.64 4.22 -15.67
N TYR A 47 2.55 5.26 -16.49
CA TYR A 47 1.81 5.25 -17.74
C TYR A 47 2.50 6.18 -18.75
N GLU A 48 2.83 5.65 -19.93
CA GLU A 48 3.50 6.39 -21.03
C GLU A 48 4.72 7.21 -20.59
N GLY A 49 5.57 6.62 -19.74
CA GLY A 49 6.79 7.26 -19.23
C GLY A 49 6.55 8.33 -18.16
N GLN A 50 5.31 8.52 -17.71
CA GLN A 50 4.96 9.38 -16.59
C GLN A 50 4.69 8.56 -15.32
N PHE A 51 5.07 9.10 -14.16
CA PHE A 51 4.79 8.51 -12.86
C PHE A 51 3.75 9.36 -12.10
N PHE A 52 2.61 8.75 -11.80
CA PHE A 52 1.54 9.35 -11.00
C PHE A 52 1.62 8.82 -9.57
N GLU A 53 1.94 9.71 -8.65
CA GLU A 53 2.15 9.40 -7.24
C GLU A 53 0.98 9.91 -6.38
N PHE A 54 0.50 9.03 -5.50
CA PHE A 54 -0.46 9.35 -4.44
C PHE A 54 0.08 8.81 -3.13
N VAL A 55 0.58 9.71 -2.28
CA VAL A 55 1.23 9.39 -1.00
C VAL A 55 0.84 10.44 0.03
N PRO A 56 1.05 10.20 1.34
CA PRO A 56 0.48 11.04 2.39
C PRO A 56 0.91 12.50 2.38
N TRP A 57 2.05 12.82 1.75
CA TRP A 57 2.56 14.18 1.64
C TRP A 57 2.17 14.90 0.32
N THR A 58 1.64 14.18 -0.68
CA THR A 58 1.17 14.78 -1.94
C THR A 58 -0.33 14.65 -2.17
N GLY A 59 -1.01 13.85 -1.34
CA GLY A 59 -2.40 13.49 -1.54
C GLY A 59 -2.99 12.63 -0.42
N THR A 60 -4.17 12.08 -0.71
CA THR A 60 -4.90 11.18 0.18
C THR A 60 -5.11 9.85 -0.53
N VAL A 61 -4.99 8.76 0.21
CA VAL A 61 -5.26 7.40 -0.25
C VAL A 61 -6.28 6.77 0.71
N SER A 62 -7.31 6.14 0.16
CA SER A 62 -8.33 5.42 0.93
C SER A 62 -8.51 4.03 0.37
N TRP A 63 -8.87 3.09 1.24
CA TRP A 63 -9.17 1.71 0.86
C TRP A 63 -10.39 1.18 1.60
N ASP A 64 -11.08 0.26 0.94
CA ASP A 64 -12.18 -0.52 1.46
C ASP A 64 -12.00 -1.96 0.98
N ILE A 65 -11.54 -2.80 1.90
CA ILE A 65 -11.19 -4.19 1.64
C ILE A 65 -12.32 -5.02 2.20
N GLY A 66 -12.91 -5.86 1.35
CA GLY A 66 -13.94 -6.79 1.78
C GLY A 66 -13.35 -7.95 2.59
N LEU A 67 -14.19 -8.94 2.84
CA LEU A 67 -13.65 -10.28 3.05
C LEU A 67 -12.82 -10.67 1.82
N TRP A 68 -11.84 -11.56 2.01
CA TRP A 68 -10.98 -12.08 0.94
C TRP A 68 -11.75 -12.22 -0.38
N GLY A 69 -11.30 -11.52 -1.42
CA GLY A 69 -11.97 -11.48 -2.72
C GLY A 69 -12.34 -10.09 -3.24
N LEU A 70 -12.19 -9.02 -2.43
CA LEU A 70 -12.51 -7.64 -2.85
C LEU A 70 -11.53 -6.61 -2.28
N TRP A 71 -10.96 -5.80 -3.17
CA TRP A 71 -10.12 -4.65 -2.86
C TRP A 71 -10.67 -3.43 -3.59
N LYS A 72 -10.98 -2.37 -2.85
CA LYS A 72 -11.25 -1.05 -3.41
C LYS A 72 -10.23 -0.08 -2.86
N MET A 73 -9.64 0.72 -3.73
CA MET A 73 -8.67 1.73 -3.34
C MET A 73 -8.85 2.97 -4.20
N SER A 74 -8.76 4.14 -3.60
CA SER A 74 -8.90 5.42 -4.29
C SER A 74 -7.83 6.37 -3.80
N GLY A 75 -7.34 7.22 -4.68
CA GLY A 75 -6.36 8.24 -4.35
C GLY A 75 -6.69 9.57 -4.99
N GLU A 76 -6.27 10.65 -4.36
CA GLU A 76 -6.31 11.97 -4.95
C GLU A 76 -5.06 12.76 -4.60
N ASN A 77 -4.56 13.53 -5.55
CA ASN A 77 -3.53 14.54 -5.31
C ASN A 77 -4.03 15.90 -5.83
N LYS A 78 -3.13 16.87 -6.00
CA LYS A 78 -3.50 18.22 -6.46
C LYS A 78 -4.16 18.22 -7.85
N THR A 79 -3.77 17.31 -8.73
CA THR A 79 -4.10 17.37 -10.16
C THR A 79 -4.75 16.10 -10.71
N HIS A 80 -4.80 15.02 -9.93
CA HIS A 80 -5.28 13.72 -10.38
C HIS A 80 -6.17 13.02 -9.36
N LEU A 81 -7.04 12.15 -9.89
CA LEU A 81 -7.85 11.20 -9.14
C LEU A 81 -7.57 9.79 -9.67
N VAL A 82 -7.51 8.81 -8.79
CA VAL A 82 -7.37 7.40 -9.15
C VAL A 82 -8.41 6.56 -8.42
N GLU A 83 -8.96 5.56 -9.12
CA GLU A 83 -9.76 4.50 -8.55
C GLU A 83 -9.25 3.14 -9.01
N ILE A 84 -9.26 2.20 -8.07
CA ILE A 84 -8.81 0.83 -8.24
C ILE A 84 -9.88 -0.06 -7.64
N GLU A 85 -10.38 -0.99 -8.45
CA GLU A 85 -11.24 -2.08 -7.98
C GLU A 85 -10.63 -3.39 -8.43
N ALA A 86 -10.40 -4.30 -7.48
CA ALA A 86 -9.88 -5.61 -7.76
C ALA A 86 -10.66 -6.69 -7.02
N THR A 87 -10.80 -7.85 -7.66
CA THR A 87 -11.51 -9.01 -7.12
C THR A 87 -10.75 -10.30 -7.43
N THR A 88 -11.06 -11.36 -6.70
CA THR A 88 -10.63 -12.70 -7.08
C THR A 88 -11.65 -13.73 -6.62
N ALA A 89 -11.87 -14.75 -7.44
CA ALA A 89 -12.59 -15.96 -7.04
C ALA A 89 -11.66 -17.03 -6.45
N GLU A 90 -10.34 -16.83 -6.55
CA GLU A 90 -9.36 -17.80 -6.09
C GLU A 90 -9.34 -17.90 -4.58
N SER A 91 -9.05 -19.11 -4.09
CA SER A 91 -8.95 -19.35 -2.66
C SER A 91 -7.76 -18.66 -2.00
N GLY A 92 -6.77 -18.20 -2.79
CA GLY A 92 -5.53 -17.58 -2.33
C GLY A 92 -4.53 -18.55 -1.69
N THR A 93 -3.25 -18.16 -1.65
CA THR A 93 -2.19 -18.94 -1.02
C THR A 93 -1.85 -18.32 0.34
N ALA A 94 -1.74 -19.16 1.37
CA ALA A 94 -1.31 -18.71 2.69
C ALA A 94 0.21 -18.53 2.70
N LEU A 95 0.68 -17.32 3.02
CA LEU A 95 2.09 -17.01 3.15
C LEU A 95 2.49 -16.92 4.61
N ARG A 96 3.69 -17.42 4.92
CA ARG A 96 4.25 -17.31 6.26
C ARG A 96 5.02 -16.00 6.41
N ALA A 97 4.71 -15.22 7.44
CA ALA A 97 5.44 -14.02 7.80
C ALA A 97 6.01 -14.14 9.22
N PRO A 98 7.13 -13.47 9.52
CA PRO A 98 7.67 -13.42 10.87
C PRO A 98 6.75 -12.60 11.79
N THR A 99 6.43 -13.16 12.95
CA THR A 99 5.62 -12.53 13.99
C THR A 99 6.39 -12.48 15.30
N ILE A 100 6.07 -11.48 16.14
CA ILE A 100 6.72 -11.33 17.45
C ILE A 100 6.39 -12.51 18.35
N GLU A 101 5.14 -12.97 18.32
CA GLU A 101 4.62 -13.92 19.30
C GLU A 101 4.83 -15.39 18.88
N ALA A 102 4.73 -15.70 17.59
CA ALA A 102 4.71 -17.08 17.09
C ALA A 102 5.83 -17.39 16.09
N GLY A 103 6.76 -16.45 15.85
CA GLY A 103 7.79 -16.60 14.83
C GLY A 103 7.19 -16.67 13.43
N LEU A 104 7.71 -17.54 12.57
CA LEU A 104 7.29 -17.67 11.19
C LEU A 104 5.97 -18.47 11.09
N VAL A 105 4.85 -17.80 10.87
CA VAL A 105 3.51 -18.43 10.81
C VAL A 105 2.69 -17.90 9.64
N PRO A 106 1.66 -18.64 9.16
CA PRO A 106 0.72 -18.13 8.17
C PRO A 106 0.10 -16.82 8.66
N ALA A 107 0.47 -15.73 8.00
CA ALA A 107 0.19 -14.37 8.45
C ALA A 107 -0.08 -13.40 7.29
N CYS A 108 -0.06 -13.89 6.05
CA CYS A 108 -0.56 -13.18 4.88
C CYS A 108 -1.29 -14.15 3.96
N LYS A 109 -2.03 -13.60 3.00
CA LYS A 109 -2.72 -14.35 1.97
C LYS A 109 -2.63 -13.61 0.65
N ASP A 110 -2.20 -14.28 -0.41
CA ASP A 110 -1.96 -13.69 -1.72
C ASP A 110 -2.60 -14.46 -2.89
N THR A 111 -2.74 -13.80 -4.03
CA THR A 111 -3.04 -14.41 -5.33
C THR A 111 -2.44 -13.55 -6.44
N CYS A 112 -2.06 -14.15 -7.57
CA CYS A 112 -1.71 -13.41 -8.80
C CYS A 112 -2.79 -13.53 -9.89
N TYR A 113 -3.97 -14.01 -9.52
CA TYR A 113 -5.14 -14.20 -10.38
C TYR A 113 -6.25 -13.23 -9.95
N GLY A 114 -5.89 -11.96 -9.85
CA GLY A 114 -6.82 -10.87 -9.56
C GLY A 114 -7.36 -10.25 -10.84
N ASP A 115 -8.69 -10.10 -10.91
CA ASP A 115 -9.34 -9.20 -11.85
C ASP A 115 -9.23 -7.78 -11.31
N LEU A 116 -8.75 -6.85 -12.12
CA LEU A 116 -8.42 -5.48 -11.73
C LEU A 116 -8.98 -4.52 -12.77
N ARG A 117 -9.57 -3.42 -12.30
CA ARG A 117 -9.80 -2.20 -13.08
C ARG A 117 -9.04 -1.05 -12.43
N LEU A 118 -8.24 -0.36 -13.24
CA LEU A 118 -7.49 0.84 -12.88
C LEU A 118 -8.02 2.01 -13.70
N GLN A 119 -8.42 3.08 -13.03
CA GLN A 119 -8.86 4.30 -13.69
C GLN A 119 -8.15 5.53 -13.11
N LEU A 120 -7.66 6.40 -13.99
CA LEU A 120 -6.94 7.62 -13.68
C LEU A 120 -7.57 8.79 -14.43
N TRP A 121 -7.79 9.89 -13.72
CA TRP A 121 -8.37 11.11 -14.27
C TRP A 121 -7.56 12.33 -13.90
N GLU A 122 -7.67 13.38 -14.71
CA GLU A 122 -7.41 14.73 -14.25
C GLU A 122 -8.41 15.12 -13.15
N LYS A 123 -7.96 15.94 -12.21
CA LYS A 123 -8.80 16.52 -11.15
C LYS A 123 -9.18 17.95 -11.53
N LYS A 124 -10.48 18.22 -11.61
CA LYS A 124 -11.00 19.58 -11.84
C LYS A 124 -10.84 20.45 -10.59
N TYR A 125 -10.96 21.76 -10.78
CA TYR A 125 -10.92 22.75 -9.68
C TYR A 125 -11.99 22.53 -8.61
N ASP A 126 -13.13 21.94 -8.95
CA ASP A 126 -14.20 21.57 -8.02
C ASP A 126 -13.98 20.21 -7.32
N GLY A 127 -12.83 19.57 -7.58
CA GLY A 127 -12.47 18.25 -7.05
C GLY A 127 -13.09 17.07 -7.79
N SER A 128 -13.91 17.30 -8.82
CA SER A 128 -14.55 16.23 -9.59
C SER A 128 -13.63 15.63 -10.67
N LYS A 129 -14.05 14.49 -11.22
CA LYS A 129 -13.35 13.81 -12.33
C LYS A 129 -13.36 14.67 -13.60
N GLY A 130 -12.17 14.96 -14.10
CA GLY A 130 -11.89 15.63 -15.36
C GLY A 130 -11.84 14.68 -16.54
N GLU A 131 -10.90 14.93 -17.44
CA GLU A 131 -10.59 14.03 -18.54
C GLU A 131 -10.01 12.71 -18.01
N MET A 132 -10.37 11.61 -18.67
CA MET A 132 -9.86 10.29 -18.34
C MET A 132 -8.52 10.08 -19.02
N ILE A 133 -7.48 9.82 -18.21
CA ILE A 133 -6.11 9.60 -18.66
C ILE A 133 -5.89 8.11 -18.96
N LEU A 134 -6.44 7.23 -18.11
CA LEU A 134 -6.30 5.79 -18.23
C LEU A 134 -7.57 5.09 -17.73
N ASP A 135 -8.03 4.07 -18.47
CA ASP A 135 -8.99 3.06 -18.02
C ASP A 135 -8.50 1.72 -18.55
N ALA A 136 -7.93 0.92 -17.66
CA ALA A 136 -7.28 -0.33 -18.02
C ALA A 136 -7.74 -1.46 -17.10
N THR A 137 -7.79 -2.66 -17.67
CA THR A 137 -8.15 -3.88 -16.94
C THR A 137 -7.04 -4.92 -17.01
N SER A 138 -7.03 -5.81 -16.03
CA SER A 138 -6.15 -6.97 -15.99
C SER A 138 -6.85 -8.12 -15.28
N ASN A 139 -6.48 -9.35 -15.62
CA ASN A 139 -6.83 -10.56 -14.89
C ASN A 139 -5.59 -11.24 -14.26
N MET A 140 -4.49 -10.48 -14.15
CA MET A 140 -3.19 -10.94 -13.66
C MET A 140 -2.67 -10.08 -12.50
N ALA A 141 -3.57 -9.42 -11.76
CA ALA A 141 -3.18 -8.60 -10.62
C ALA A 141 -2.77 -9.48 -9.44
N ALA A 142 -1.66 -9.10 -8.80
CA ALA A 142 -1.26 -9.62 -7.51
C ALA A 142 -2.01 -8.88 -6.40
N LEU A 143 -2.76 -9.62 -5.58
CA LEU A 143 -3.59 -9.11 -4.50
C LEU A 143 -3.17 -9.78 -3.19
N GLU A 144 -2.90 -8.98 -2.16
CA GLU A 144 -2.46 -9.47 -0.86
C GLU A 144 -3.21 -8.79 0.29
N VAL A 145 -3.41 -9.55 1.37
CA VAL A 145 -3.76 -9.05 2.70
C VAL A 145 -2.81 -9.65 3.75
N GLY A 146 -2.45 -8.88 4.77
CA GLY A 146 -1.50 -9.31 5.79
C GLY A 146 -1.60 -8.57 7.14
N GLY A 147 -0.79 -9.03 8.11
CA GLY A 147 -0.91 -8.92 9.58
C GLY A 147 -2.29 -8.61 10.22
N GLY A 148 -3.07 -9.67 10.44
CA GLY A 148 -4.52 -9.63 10.72
C GLY A 148 -5.00 -8.78 11.91
N PRO A 149 -6.33 -8.74 12.14
CA PRO A 149 -7.35 -9.64 11.61
C PRO A 149 -8.00 -9.16 10.31
N TRP A 150 -7.57 -9.67 9.14
CA TRP A 150 -8.26 -9.47 7.84
C TRP A 150 -9.55 -10.31 7.71
N PHE A 151 -10.03 -10.88 8.82
CA PHE A 151 -11.23 -11.72 8.85
C PHE A 151 -12.52 -10.90 8.74
N ASN A 152 -12.41 -9.58 8.79
CA ASN A 152 -13.49 -8.62 8.61
C ASN A 152 -13.11 -7.63 7.51
N GLY A 153 -14.12 -6.97 6.94
CA GLY A 153 -13.87 -5.85 6.04
C GLY A 153 -13.07 -4.75 6.74
N TRP A 154 -12.09 -4.19 6.05
CA TRP A 154 -11.18 -3.19 6.58
C TRP A 154 -11.19 -1.95 5.72
N LYS A 155 -11.58 -0.83 6.33
CA LYS A 155 -11.51 0.50 5.73
C LYS A 155 -10.38 1.29 6.36
N GLY A 156 -9.69 2.05 5.54
CA GLY A 156 -8.70 3.00 6.01
C GLY A 156 -8.58 4.18 5.05
N THR A 157 -8.13 5.29 5.60
CA THR A 157 -7.71 6.45 4.85
C THR A 157 -6.36 6.87 5.40
N THR A 158 -5.53 7.47 4.56
CA THR A 158 -4.29 8.10 4.96
C THR A 158 -4.52 8.98 6.19
N VAL A 159 -3.74 8.72 7.23
CA VAL A 159 -3.65 9.60 8.40
C VAL A 159 -2.25 10.18 8.39
N VAL A 160 -2.15 11.46 8.04
CA VAL A 160 -0.91 12.23 8.18
C VAL A 160 -0.78 12.59 9.65
N ASN A 161 0.18 11.99 10.34
CA ASN A 161 0.51 12.41 11.70
C ASN A 161 1.59 13.51 11.61
N GLU A 162 1.21 14.75 11.91
CA GLU A 162 2.11 15.91 11.88
C GLU A 162 3.36 15.72 12.76
N VAL A 163 3.26 14.91 13.83
CA VAL A 163 4.39 14.58 14.72
C VAL A 163 5.38 13.65 14.03
N VAL A 164 4.92 12.74 13.16
CA VAL A 164 5.79 11.82 12.39
C VAL A 164 6.59 12.58 11.34
N ASN A 165 5.99 13.57 10.66
CA ASN A 165 6.69 14.41 9.70
C ASN A 165 7.83 15.23 10.34
N ASN A 166 7.75 15.51 11.64
CA ASN A 166 8.81 16.22 12.38
C ASN A 166 9.92 15.29 12.90
N ILE A 167 9.70 13.98 12.94
CA ILE A 167 10.63 12.98 13.50
C ILE A 167 11.28 12.13 12.39
N VAL A 168 10.54 11.79 11.34
CA VAL A 168 11.03 11.02 10.19
C VAL A 168 11.76 11.98 9.25
N GLY A 169 13.08 12.04 9.41
CA GLY A 169 13.97 12.97 8.69
C GLY A 169 14.94 13.69 9.62
N THR A 170 14.76 13.61 10.94
CA THR A 170 15.80 14.01 11.88
C THR A 170 16.94 13.00 11.78
N PRO A 171 18.20 13.42 11.51
CA PRO A 171 19.34 12.53 11.64
C PRO A 171 19.39 12.06 13.09
N VAL A 172 19.00 10.82 13.33
CA VAL A 172 19.28 10.20 14.62
C VAL A 172 20.78 9.93 14.60
N ASP A 173 21.53 10.69 15.40
CA ASP A 173 22.94 10.42 15.64
C ASP A 173 23.05 9.10 16.40
N VAL A 174 23.16 8.02 15.63
CA VAL A 174 23.25 6.65 16.12
C VAL A 174 24.50 6.43 16.96
N GLU A 175 25.55 7.26 16.80
CA GLU A 175 26.78 7.18 17.59
C GLU A 175 26.59 7.74 19.02
N SER A 176 25.70 8.73 19.19
CA SER A 176 25.43 9.34 20.49
C SER A 176 24.57 8.48 21.43
N LEU A 177 23.77 7.56 20.89
CA LEU A 177 22.74 6.81 21.62
C LEU A 177 23.15 5.40 22.05
N LEU A 178 24.31 4.90 21.60
CA LEU A 178 24.75 3.53 21.84
C LEU A 178 26.25 3.48 22.17
N PRO A 179 26.65 3.46 23.46
CA PRO A 179 27.99 3.02 23.82
C PRO A 179 28.02 1.48 23.73
N ILE A 180 27.90 0.93 22.53
CA ILE A 180 28.06 -0.52 22.32
C ILE A 180 29.57 -0.81 22.28
N PRO A 181 30.12 -1.58 23.24
CA PRO A 181 31.48 -2.07 23.11
C PRO A 181 31.54 -3.00 21.89
N PHE A 182 32.53 -2.74 21.06
CA PHE A 182 32.84 -3.42 19.80
C PHE A 182 32.92 -4.95 19.99
N LEU A 183 31.81 -5.66 19.84
CA LEU A 183 31.77 -7.11 19.77
C LEU A 183 31.75 -7.50 18.29
N LYS A 184 32.94 -7.54 17.67
CA LYS A 184 33.13 -8.34 16.46
C LYS A 184 33.19 -9.82 16.87
N PRO A 185 32.37 -10.71 16.30
CA PRO A 185 32.63 -12.14 16.43
C PRO A 185 33.94 -12.47 15.69
N PRO A 186 34.77 -13.40 16.20
CA PRO A 186 36.00 -13.77 15.52
C PRO A 186 35.68 -14.51 14.21
N GLY A 187 36.16 -14.00 13.08
CA GLY A 187 36.22 -14.76 11.82
C GLY A 187 35.51 -14.22 10.58
N LEU A 188 35.22 -12.92 10.48
CA LEU A 188 34.82 -12.23 9.24
C LEU A 188 35.63 -10.94 9.03
#